data_AF-A0A849AVF6-F1
#
_entry.id   AF-A0A849AVF6-F1
#
_cell.length_a   1.000
_cell.length_b   1.000
_cell.length_c   1.000
_cell.angle_alpha   90.00
_cell.angle_beta   90.00
_cell.angle_gamma   90.00
#
_symmetry.space_group_name_H-M   'P 1'
#
loop_
_entity.id
_entity.type
_entity.pdbx_description
1 polymer ?
#
loop_
_entity_poly.entity_id
_entity_poly.type
_entity_poly.pdbx_seq_one_letter_code
_entity_poly.pdbx_strand_id
1 'polypeptide(L)' 'MDMSQKRKLLIAVETLAVRPGNADAETIKDALVGFQELIKDVTANQINVVYAYGESNDL' A
#
# COMPACT_ATOMS: atom_id res chain seq x y z
N MET A 1 6.33 -11.62 -3.28
CA MET A 1 6.91 -10.36 -3.77
C MET A 1 8.39 -10.49 -4.10
N ASP A 2 8.76 -10.00 -5.28
CA ASP A 2 10.16 -9.84 -5.68
C ASP A 2 10.80 -8.55 -5.12
N MET A 3 12.10 -8.35 -5.37
CA MET A 3 12.82 -7.16 -4.90
C MET A 3 12.41 -5.86 -5.60
N SER A 4 11.89 -5.93 -6.83
CA SER A 4 11.43 -4.74 -7.56
C SER A 4 10.18 -4.16 -6.88
N GLN A 5 9.22 -5.03 -6.55
CA GLN A 5 7.99 -4.65 -5.85
C GLN A 5 8.29 -4.12 -4.44
N LYS A 6 9.23 -4.74 -3.71
CA LYS A 6 9.66 -4.24 -2.38
C LYS A 6 10.26 -2.84 -2.45
N ARG A 7 11.06 -2.54 -3.48
CA ARG A 7 11.62 -1.18 -3.68
C ARG A 7 10.55 -0.14 -3.94
N LYS A 8 9.55 -0.47 -4.77
CA LYS A 8 8.40 0.43 -5.01
C LYS A 8 7.65 0.75 -3.72
N LEU A 9 7.35 -0.27 -2.91
CA LEU A 9 6.72 -0.10 -1.61
C LEU A 9 7.53 0.83 -0.70
N LEU A 10 8.86 0.63 -0.60
CA LEU A 10 9.72 1.47 0.23
C LEU A 10 9.72 2.94 -0.22
N ILE A 11 9.81 3.19 -1.53
CA ILE A 11 9.77 4.55 -2.10
C ILE A 11 8.42 5.21 -1.84
N ALA A 12 7.33 4.45 -2.00
CA ALA A 12 5.98 4.95 -1.74
C ALA A 12 5.80 5.32 -0.26
N VAL A 13 6.25 4.46 0.66
CA VAL A 13 6.22 4.73 2.11
C VAL A 13 7.08 5.94 2.47
N GLU A 14 8.29 6.05 1.93
CA GLU A 14 9.16 7.21 2.16
C GLU A 14 8.50 8.51 1.65
N THR A 15 7.91 8.47 0.46
CA THR A 15 7.21 9.62 -0.13
C THR A 15 6.05 10.05 0.76
N LEU A 16 5.23 9.11 1.23
CA LEU A 16 4.10 9.42 2.10
C LEU A 16 4.53 9.94 3.48
N ALA A 17 5.59 9.38 4.08
CA ALA A 17 6.03 9.73 5.42
C ALA A 17 6.87 11.02 5.47
N VAL A 18 7.72 11.25 4.46
CA VAL A 18 8.73 12.30 4.48
C VAL A 18 8.42 13.44 3.53
N ARG A 19 7.76 13.15 2.39
CA ARG A 19 7.50 14.14 1.32
C ARG A 19 6.06 14.06 0.82
N PRO A 20 5.05 14.18 1.70
CA PRO A 20 3.65 13.92 1.33
C PRO A 20 3.13 14.84 0.21
N GLY A 21 3.69 16.05 0.05
CA GLY A 21 3.35 16.95 -1.07
C GLY A 21 3.77 16.44 -2.45
N ASN A 22 4.64 15.42 -2.52
CA ASN A 22 5.04 14.77 -3.77
C ASN A 22 4.25 13.48 -4.03
N ALA A 23 3.34 13.09 -3.11
CA ALA A 23 2.54 11.90 -3.30
C ALA A 23 1.50 12.12 -4.42
N ASP A 24 1.43 11.15 -5.32
CA ASP A 24 0.46 11.09 -6.40
C ASP A 24 -0.37 9.79 -6.32
N ALA A 25 -1.28 9.61 -7.28
CA ALA A 25 -2.13 8.43 -7.32
C ALA A 25 -1.32 7.12 -7.41
N GLU A 26 -0.18 7.13 -8.12
CA GLU A 26 0.66 5.94 -8.24
C GLU A 26 1.39 5.64 -6.92
N THR A 27 1.81 6.68 -6.19
CA THR A 27 2.37 6.55 -4.83
C THR A 27 1.41 5.84 -3.88
N ILE A 28 0.13 6.24 -3.89
CA ILE A 28 -0.90 5.61 -3.04
C ILE A 28 -1.13 4.16 -3.46
N LYS A 29 -1.26 3.91 -4.77
CA LYS A 29 -1.47 2.57 -5.32
C LYS A 29 -0.30 1.63 -4.98
N ASP A 30 0.94 2.06 -5.17
CA ASP A 30 2.14 1.28 -4.89
C ASP A 30 2.24 0.94 -3.39
N ALA A 31 1.87 1.87 -2.50
CA ALA A 31 1.80 1.62 -1.07
C ALA A 31 0.74 0.57 -0.72
N LEU A 32 -0.49 0.74 -1.20
CA LEU A 32 -1.62 -0.15 -0.87
C LEU A 32 -1.38 -1.57 -1.42
N VAL A 33 -1.06 -1.69 -2.70
CA VAL A 33 -0.78 -3.00 -3.32
C VAL A 33 0.44 -3.65 -2.67
N GLY A 34 1.50 -2.86 -2.43
CA GLY A 34 2.72 -3.36 -1.82
C GLY A 34 2.49 -3.90 -0.40
N PHE A 35 1.73 -3.21 0.44
CA PHE A 35 1.41 -3.70 1.78
C PHE A 35 0.51 -4.94 1.75
N GLN A 36 -0.49 -4.98 0.87
CA GLN A 36 -1.37 -6.15 0.72
C GLN A 36 -0.57 -7.39 0.31
N GLU A 37 0.30 -7.28 -0.69
CA GLU A 37 1.16 -8.39 -1.13
C GLU A 37 2.19 -8.78 -0.06
N LEU A 38 2.76 -7.81 0.67
CA LEU A 38 3.68 -8.11 1.76
C LEU A 38 2.99 -8.90 2.88
N ILE A 39 1.80 -8.48 3.30
CA ILE A 39 1.04 -9.17 4.33
C ILE A 39 0.65 -10.57 3.87
N LYS A 40 0.23 -10.72 2.61
CA LYS A 40 -0.06 -12.02 2.01
C LYS A 40 1.16 -12.94 2.03
N ASP A 41 2.32 -12.45 1.63
CA ASP A 41 3.57 -13.23 1.65
C ASP A 41 3.95 -13.67 3.07
N VAL A 42 4.01 -12.74 4.02
CA VAL A 42 4.51 -13.02 5.39
C VAL A 42 3.55 -13.88 6.21
N THR A 43 2.26 -13.87 5.86
CA THR A 43 1.23 -14.68 6.52
C THR A 43 0.94 -15.99 5.79
N ALA A 44 1.68 -16.30 4.72
CA ALA A 44 1.39 -17.45 3.84
C ALA A 44 -0.09 -17.47 3.40
N ASN A 45 -0.64 -16.30 3.04
CA ASN A 45 -2.01 -16.09 2.61
C ASN A 45 -3.09 -16.47 3.64
N GLN A 46 -2.73 -16.58 4.93
CA GLN A 46 -3.68 -16.83 6.01
C GLN A 46 -4.48 -15.57 6.39
N ILE A 47 -3.97 -14.38 6.06
CA ILE A 47 -4.65 -13.10 6.28
C ILE A 47 -4.97 -12.48 4.92
N ASN A 48 -6.25 -12.15 4.71
CA ASN A 48 -6.69 -11.37 3.54
C ASN A 48 -6.89 -9.91 3.94
N VAL A 49 -6.15 -9.01 3.29
CA VAL A 49 -6.25 -7.56 3.52
C VAL A 49 -7.11 -6.96 2.43
N VAL A 50 -8.20 -6.31 2.84
CA VAL A 50 -9.13 -5.61 1.93
C VAL A 50 -9.21 -4.16 2.37
N TYR A 51 -8.86 -3.24 1.47
CA TYR A 51 -9.03 -1.81 1.72
C TYR A 51 -10.50 -1.44 1.45
N ALA A 52 -11.22 -1.10 2.51
CA ALA A 52 -12.53 -0.48 2.39
C ALA A 52 -12.33 1.03 2.21
N TYR A 53 -12.67 1.55 1.04
CA TYR A 53 -12.88 2.98 0.87
C TYR A 53 -14.26 3.28 1.42
N GLY A 54 -14.32 4.02 2.52
CA GLY A 54 -15.60 4.48 3.06
C GLY A 54 -16.26 5.39 2.04
N GLU A 55 -17.35 4.96 1.42
CA GLU A 55 -18.43 5.89 1.19
C GLU A 55 -18.83 6.39 2.58
N SER A 56 -18.58 7.66 2.86
CA SER A 56 -19.27 8.34 3.95
C SER A 56 -20.75 8.14 3.69
N ASN A 57 -21.34 7.20 4.43
CA ASN A 57 -22.78 7.07 4.54
C ASN A 57 -23.24 8.33 5.26
N ASP A 58 -23.54 9.38 4.50
CA ASP A 58 -24.36 10.49 4.95
C ASP A 58 -25.76 9.91 5.23
N LEU A 59 -25.96 9.46 6.48
CA LEU A 59 -27.26 9.12 7.07
C LEU A 59 -27.60 10.14 8.16
#